data_AF-A0A512CZ39-F1
#
_entry.id   AF-A0A512CZ39-F1
#
_cell.length_a   1.000
_cell.length_b   1.000
_cell.length_c   1.000
_cell.angle_alpha   90.00
_cell.angle_beta   90.00
_cell.angle_gamma   90.00
#
_symmetry.space_group_name_H-M   'P 1'
#
loop_
_entity.id
_entity.type
_entity.pdbx_description
1 polymer ?
#
loop_
_entity_poly.entity_id
_entity_poly.type
_entity_poly.pdbx_seq_one_letter_code
_entity_poly.pdbx_strand_id
1 'polypeptide(L)'
;MTQPHQPDDTGARTRFVINLVGVVGLLFGVLPIVRYLLDLSLFEFSVAPYAWLRLEGAARFLPPAMVLVVCIVVAYLLEKRATRD
;
A
#
# COMPACT_ATOMS: atom_id res chain seq x y z
N MET A 1 -4.16 42.12 11.54
CA MET A 1 -4.66 41.15 12.54
C MET A 1 -4.16 39.78 12.12
N THR A 2 -3.07 39.30 12.71
CA THR A 2 -2.50 37.98 12.41
C THR A 2 -3.27 36.94 13.22
N GLN A 3 -4.17 36.20 12.56
CA GLN A 3 -4.74 35.00 13.16
C GLN A 3 -3.62 33.97 13.41
N PRO A 4 -3.54 33.35 14.59
CA PRO A 4 -2.67 32.19 14.78
C PRO A 4 -3.28 31.04 13.98
N HIS A 5 -2.60 30.64 12.90
CA HIS A 5 -2.88 29.42 12.17
C HIS A 5 -2.57 28.25 13.12
N GLN A 6 -3.57 27.75 13.86
CA GLN A 6 -3.41 26.48 14.57
C GLN A 6 -3.09 25.43 13.49
N PRO A 7 -1.95 24.75 13.56
CA PRO A 7 -1.59 23.80 12.54
C PRO A 7 -2.59 22.65 12.58
N ASP A 8 -3.20 22.37 11.43
CA ASP A 8 -3.96 21.16 11.11
C ASP A 8 -3.04 19.91 11.14
N ASP A 9 -2.38 19.66 12.27
CA ASP A 9 -1.44 18.55 12.46
C ASP A 9 -2.12 17.20 12.20
N THR A 10 -3.41 17.09 12.50
CA THR A 10 -4.22 15.89 12.27
C THR A 10 -4.42 15.62 10.76
N GLY A 11 -4.66 16.66 9.97
CA GLY A 11 -4.86 16.55 8.52
C GLY A 11 -3.56 16.19 7.79
N ALA A 12 -2.45 16.84 8.15
CA ALA A 12 -1.13 16.54 7.59
C ALA A 12 -0.67 15.11 7.92
N ARG A 13 -0.85 14.68 9.19
CA ARG A 13 -0.54 13.32 9.62
C ARG A 13 -1.37 12.26 8.89
N THR A 14 -2.66 12.50 8.71
CA THR A 14 -3.55 11.53 8.02
C THR A 14 -3.17 11.37 6.56
N ARG A 15 -2.86 12.47 5.86
CA ARG A 15 -2.37 12.43 4.47
C ARG A 15 -1.04 11.69 4.35
N PHE A 16 -0.11 11.90 5.28
CA PHE A 16 1.15 11.18 5.31
C PHE A 16 0.95 9.67 5.47
N VAL A 17 0.06 9.24 6.37
CA VAL A 17 -0.24 7.81 6.57
C VAL A 17 -0.88 7.21 5.32
N ILE A 18 -1.83 7.90 4.68
CA ILE A 18 -2.44 7.43 3.42
C ILE A 18 -1.37 7.24 2.34
N ASN A 19 -0.45 8.20 2.19
CA ASN A 19 0.62 8.10 1.20
C ASN A 19 1.58 6.94 1.52
N LEU A 20 1.92 6.75 2.79
CA LEU A 20 2.75 5.63 3.23
C LEU A 20 2.07 4.27 2.92
N VAL A 21 0.77 4.14 3.23
CA VAL A 21 -0.01 2.95 2.88
C VAL A 21 -0.03 2.73 1.37
N GLY A 22 -0.16 3.80 0.58
CA GLY A 22 -0.06 3.75 -0.88
C GLY A 22 1.29 3.21 -1.36
N VAL A 23 2.40 3.69 -0.80
CA VAL A 23 3.75 3.19 -1.11
C VAL A 23 3.90 1.71 -0.75
N VAL A 24 3.38 1.29 0.41
CA VAL A 24 3.39 -0.13 0.82
C VAL A 24 2.58 -0.98 -0.16
N GLY A 25 1.37 -0.56 -0.53
CA GLY A 25 0.55 -1.27 -1.51
C GLY A 25 1.20 -1.34 -2.90
N LEU A 26 1.93 -0.30 -3.29
CA LEU A 26 2.68 -0.27 -4.55
C LEU A 26 3.84 -1.27 -4.53
N LEU A 27 4.67 -1.26 -3.48
CA LEU A 27 5.87 -2.08 -3.39
C LEU A 27 5.58 -3.56 -3.13
N PHE A 28 4.54 -3.86 -2.35
CA PHE A 28 4.22 -5.22 -1.91
C PHE A 28 2.97 -5.81 -2.58
N GLY A 29 2.18 -5.00 -3.29
CA GLY A 29 1.04 -5.48 -4.06
C GLY A 29 1.27 -5.36 -5.57
N VAL A 30 1.44 -4.14 -6.07
CA VAL A 30 1.52 -3.89 -7.53
C VAL A 30 2.83 -4.43 -8.11
N LEU A 31 3.97 -4.10 -7.50
CA LEU A 31 5.30 -4.44 -8.02
C LEU A 31 5.51 -5.98 -8.14
N PRO A 32 5.13 -6.82 -7.16
CA PRO A 32 5.20 -8.27 -7.31
C PRO A 32 4.28 -8.81 -8.41
N ILE A 33 3.05 -8.27 -8.54
CA ILE A 33 2.11 -8.68 -9.59
C ILE A 33 2.70 -8.40 -10.98
N VAL A 34 3.21 -7.18 -11.19
CA VAL A 34 3.84 -6.78 -12.45
C VAL A 34 5.08 -7.62 -12.74
N ARG A 35 5.91 -7.90 -11.72
CA ARG A 35 7.04 -8.82 -11.83
C ARG A 35 6.59 -10.21 -12.29
N TYR A 36 5.56 -10.79 -11.67
CA TYR A 36 5.07 -12.13 -12.04
C TYR A 36 4.49 -12.18 -13.45
N LEU A 37 3.92 -11.08 -13.94
CA LEU A 37 3.37 -10.98 -15.31
C LEU A 37 4.47 -10.83 -16.37
N LEU A 38 5.51 -10.04 -16.07
CA LEU A 38 6.60 -9.72 -17.01
C LEU A 38 7.83 -10.62 -16.84
N ASP A 39 7.80 -11.55 -15.88
CA ASP A 39 8.90 -12.45 -15.50
C ASP A 39 10.24 -11.72 -15.29
N LEU A 40 10.18 -10.50 -14.74
CA LEU A 40 11.33 -9.63 -14.55
C LEU A 40 12.23 -10.16 -13.43
N SER A 41 13.40 -10.72 -13.75
CA SER A 41 14.32 -11.30 -12.75
C SER A 41 14.92 -10.26 -11.77
N LEU A 42 14.99 -8.98 -12.15
CA LEU A 42 15.71 -7.93 -11.40
C LEU A 42 15.09 -7.51 -10.05
N PHE A 43 13.85 -7.89 -9.75
CA PHE A 43 13.11 -7.53 -8.53
C PHE A 43 12.94 -8.69 -7.52
N GLU A 44 13.97 -9.51 -7.27
CA GLU A 44 13.85 -10.66 -6.36
C GLU A 44 13.43 -10.27 -4.93
N PHE A 45 13.80 -9.05 -4.51
CA PHE A 45 13.43 -8.49 -3.21
C PHE A 45 11.92 -8.38 -2.97
N SER A 46 11.10 -8.20 -4.02
CA SER A 46 9.64 -8.09 -3.87
C SER A 46 8.95 -9.45 -3.71
N VAL A 47 9.67 -10.55 -3.98
CA VAL A 47 9.17 -11.93 -3.88
C VAL A 47 9.66 -12.62 -2.62
N ALA A 48 10.82 -12.24 -2.09
CA ALA A 48 11.38 -12.75 -0.84
C ALA A 48 10.35 -12.93 0.30
N PRO A 49 9.45 -11.97 0.60
CA PRO A 49 8.45 -12.17 1.66
C PRO A 49 7.38 -13.22 1.33
N TYR A 50 7.13 -13.53 0.06
CA TYR A 50 6.10 -14.48 -0.39
C TYR A 50 6.66 -15.85 -0.80
N ALA A 51 7.97 -15.94 -1.05
CA ALA A 51 8.63 -17.16 -1.52
C ALA A 51 8.52 -18.32 -0.53
N TRP A 52 8.44 -18.02 0.78
CA TRP A 52 8.27 -19.05 1.81
C TRP A 52 6.95 -19.83 1.69
N LEU A 53 5.90 -19.22 1.12
CA LEU A 53 4.60 -19.87 0.95
C LEU A 53 4.59 -20.97 -0.12
N ARG A 54 5.65 -21.09 -0.94
CA ARG A 54 5.79 -22.12 -1.99
C ARG A 54 4.52 -22.30 -2.86
N LEU A 55 3.89 -21.18 -3.20
CA LEU A 55 2.65 -21.16 -3.99
C LEU A 55 2.98 -21.35 -5.48
N GLU A 56 2.30 -22.28 -6.12
CA GLU A 56 2.48 -22.59 -7.54
C GLU A 56 1.39 -21.96 -8.42
N GLY A 57 1.73 -21.70 -9.69
CA GLY A 57 0.77 -21.21 -10.68
C GLY A 57 0.12 -19.89 -10.30
N ALA A 58 -1.21 -19.80 -10.45
CA ALA A 58 -1.97 -18.57 -10.17
C ALA A 58 -1.99 -18.18 -8.68
N ALA A 59 -1.72 -19.13 -7.77
CA ALA A 59 -1.75 -18.87 -6.33
C ALA A 59 -0.65 -17.90 -5.89
N ARG A 60 0.42 -17.73 -6.68
CA ARG A 60 1.49 -16.74 -6.43
C ARG A 60 0.99 -15.29 -6.41
N PHE A 61 -0.13 -15.00 -7.07
CA PHE A 61 -0.74 -13.66 -7.10
C PHE A 61 -1.61 -13.37 -5.88
N LEU A 62 -1.99 -14.40 -5.11
CA LEU A 62 -2.92 -14.26 -3.98
C LEU A 62 -2.32 -13.37 -2.87
N PRO A 63 -1.08 -13.58 -2.41
CA PRO A 63 -0.49 -12.73 -1.38
C PRO A 63 -0.39 -11.24 -1.75
N PRO A 64 0.18 -10.84 -2.91
CA PRO A 64 0.26 -9.43 -3.26
C PRO A 64 -1.11 -8.81 -3.54
N ALA A 65 -2.06 -9.57 -4.09
CA ALA A 65 -3.44 -9.10 -4.28
C ALA A 65 -4.12 -8.80 -2.95
N MET A 66 -3.94 -9.66 -1.94
CA MET A 66 -4.48 -9.44 -0.59
C MET A 66 -3.88 -8.18 0.05
N VAL A 67 -2.57 -7.97 -0.07
CA VAL A 67 -1.91 -6.75 0.42
C VAL A 67 -2.48 -5.51 -0.25
N LEU A 68 -2.68 -5.54 -1.57
CA LEU A 68 -3.30 -4.46 -2.34
C LEU A 68 -4.70 -4.13 -1.82
N VAL A 69 -5.56 -5.14 -1.68
CA VAL A 69 -6.92 -4.96 -1.17
C VAL A 69 -6.91 -4.36 0.23
N VAL A 70 -6.07 -4.87 1.13
CA VAL A 70 -5.95 -4.33 2.49
C VAL A 70 -5.47 -2.87 2.47
N CYS A 71 -4.45 -2.54 1.68
CA CYS A 71 -3.96 -1.16 1.58
C CYS A 71 -5.04 -0.21 1.03
N ILE A 72 -5.80 -0.62 0.02
CA ILE A 72 -6.91 0.16 -0.54
C ILE A 72 -7.99 0.36 0.53
N VAL A 73 -8.39 -0.69 1.24
CA VAL A 73 -9.42 -0.60 2.29
C VAL A 73 -8.97 0.32 3.42
N VAL A 74 -7.72 0.20 3.88
CA VAL A 74 -7.17 1.06 4.94
C VAL A 74 -7.11 2.51 4.48
N ALA A 75 -6.60 2.78 3.27
CA ALA A 75 -6.56 4.12 2.72
C ALA A 75 -7.97 4.73 2.62
N TYR A 76 -8.94 3.97 2.11
CA TYR A 76 -10.34 4.39 2.01
C TYR A 76 -10.96 4.68 3.38
N LEU A 77 -10.69 3.86 4.40
CA LEU A 77 -11.20 4.10 5.74
C LEU A 77 -10.56 5.34 6.40
N LEU A 78 -9.28 5.59 6.16
CA LEU A 78 -8.58 6.78 6.64
C LEU A 78 -9.11 8.04 5.95
N GLU A 79 -9.31 8.00 4.64
CA GLU A 79 -9.90 9.10 3.87
C GLU A 79 -11.34 9.37 4.33
N LYS A 80 -12.14 8.32 4.51
CA LYS A 80 -13.52 8.43 5.02
C LYS A 80 -13.59 9.04 6.41
N ARG A 81 -12.62 8.75 7.29
CA ARG A 81 -12.53 9.39 8.61
C ARG A 81 -12.13 10.86 8.49
N ALA A 82 -11.14 11.19 7.67
CA ALA A 82 -10.68 12.56 7.45
C ALA A 82 -11.75 13.50 6.87
N THR A 83 -12.73 12.96 6.14
CA THR A 83 -13.86 13.73 5.57
C THR A 83 -15.07 13.80 6.51
N ARG A 84 -15.12 12.98 7.56
CA ARG A 84 -16.25 12.91 8.51
C ARG A 84 -16.05 13.79 9.74
N ASP A 85 -14.79 14.02 10.14
CA ASP A 85 -14.39 15.04 11.11
C ASP A 85 -14.26 16.41 10.43
#